data_AF-A0A285CG10-F1
#
_entry.id   AF-A0A285CG10-F1
#
_cell.length_a   1.000
_cell.length_b   1.000
_cell.length_c   1.000
_cell.angle_alpha   90.00
_cell.angle_beta   90.00
_cell.angle_gamma   90.00
#
_symmetry.space_group_name_H-M   'P 1'
#
loop_
_entity.id
_entity.type
_entity.pdbx_description
1 polymer ?
#
loop_
_entity_poly.entity_id
_entity_poly.type
_entity_poly.pdbx_seq_one_letter_code
_entity_poly.pdbx_strand_id
1 'polypeptide(L)'
;MTITTRVVKTGQMRYDLGGLLFIVLGLVLVAVGFVWHGRATRPLSAKRAQAALIRDRSRNLLRAADMAIAEARRRAAHDEPAIVTVEDVTRVACRHYGHLFVEREEAAAALRRRYEAAGCRVDCMTDAFN
;
A
#
# COMPACT_ATOMS: atom_id res chain seq x y z
N MET A 1 51.90 -31.09 61.71
CA MET A 1 50.93 -29.98 61.53
C MET A 1 50.32 -30.16 60.14
N THR A 2 49.18 -30.84 60.05
CA THR A 2 48.52 -31.19 58.78
C THR A 2 47.24 -30.38 58.67
N ILE A 3 47.28 -29.33 57.85
CA ILE A 3 46.16 -28.43 57.60
C ILE A 3 45.21 -29.15 56.64
N THR A 4 44.06 -29.61 57.16
CA THR A 4 42.98 -30.20 56.37
C THR A 4 42.18 -29.09 55.70
N THR A 5 42.45 -28.87 54.41
CA THR A 5 41.62 -28.02 53.54
C THR A 5 40.26 -28.69 53.34
N ARG A 6 39.21 -28.20 54.03
CA ARG A 6 37.82 -28.58 53.71
C ARG A 6 37.44 -27.99 52.36
N VAL A 7 37.33 -28.86 51.37
CA VAL A 7 36.76 -28.52 50.06
C VAL A 7 35.24 -28.39 50.18
N VAL A 8 34.79 -27.18 49.91
CA VAL A 8 33.50 -26.66 49.43
C VAL A 8 32.38 -27.68 49.13
N LYS A 9 31.16 -27.32 49.55
CA LYS A 9 29.96 -27.59 48.74
C LYS A 9 29.03 -26.37 48.78
N THR A 10 29.27 -25.41 47.90
CA THR A 10 28.28 -24.40 47.55
C THR A 10 27.00 -25.12 47.14
N GLY A 11 25.94 -24.94 47.93
CA GLY A 11 24.65 -25.54 47.69
C GLY A 11 24.17 -25.16 46.29
N GLN A 12 24.17 -26.14 45.39
CA GLN A 12 23.36 -26.12 44.19
C GLN A 12 21.92 -25.82 44.66
N MET A 13 21.43 -24.60 44.40
CA MET A 13 20.00 -24.34 44.46
C MET A 13 19.36 -25.32 43.50
N ARG A 14 18.71 -26.35 44.04
CA ARG A 14 17.86 -27.25 43.27
C ARG A 14 16.70 -26.39 42.79
N TYR A 15 16.87 -25.74 41.64
CA TYR A 15 15.74 -25.22 40.89
C TYR A 15 14.80 -26.40 40.74
N ASP A 16 13.56 -26.25 41.22
CA ASP A 16 12.53 -27.27 41.08
C ASP A 16 12.36 -27.50 39.59
N LEU A 17 12.93 -28.61 39.10
CA LEU A 17 13.07 -28.86 37.66
C LEU A 17 11.72 -28.78 36.96
N GLY A 18 10.66 -29.20 37.69
CA GLY A 18 9.27 -29.07 37.27
C GLY A 18 8.82 -27.61 37.12
N GLY A 19 9.10 -26.74 38.09
CA GLY A 19 8.73 -25.33 38.04
C GLY A 19 9.39 -24.60 36.87
N LEU A 20 10.67 -24.89 36.60
CA LEU A 20 11.39 -24.28 35.48
C LEU A 20 10.84 -24.76 34.12
N LEU A 21 10.49 -26.04 34.00
CA LEU A 21 9.84 -26.59 32.80
C LEU A 21 8.47 -25.95 32.54
N PHE A 22 7.67 -25.71 33.58
CA PHE A 22 6.38 -25.05 33.44
C PHE A 22 6.51 -23.61 32.93
N ILE A 23 7.48 -22.85 33.44
CA ILE A 23 7.73 -21.48 33.00
C ILE A 23 8.20 -21.46 31.54
N VAL A 24 9.12 -22.35 31.17
CA VAL A 24 9.61 -22.47 29.79
C VAL A 24 8.48 -22.86 28.85
N LEU A 25 7.64 -23.84 29.24
CA LEU A 25 6.50 -24.27 28.44
C LEU A 25 5.49 -23.13 28.25
N GLY A 26 5.19 -22.38 29.31
CA GLY A 26 4.33 -21.19 29.25
C GLY A 26 4.87 -20.13 28.29
N LEU A 27 6.16 -19.82 28.38
CA LEU A 27 6.82 -18.87 27.46
C LEU A 27 6.76 -19.32 26.00
N VAL A 28 7.01 -20.61 25.75
CA VAL A 28 6.92 -21.19 24.40
C VAL A 28 5.50 -21.07 23.86
N LEU A 29 4.48 -21.41 24.66
CA LEU A 29 3.08 -21.29 24.25
C LEU A 29 2.68 -19.85 23.96
N VAL A 30 3.09 -18.90 24.80
CA VAL A 30 2.84 -17.46 24.57
C VAL A 30 3.52 -16.98 23.29
N ALA A 31 4.79 -17.35 23.06
CA ALA A 31 5.51 -16.99 21.85
C ALA A 31 4.86 -17.57 20.59
N VAL A 32 4.46 -18.85 20.62
CA VAL A 32 3.74 -19.50 19.51
C VAL A 32 2.40 -18.83 19.27
N GLY A 33 1.62 -18.52 20.31
CA GLY A 33 0.36 -17.81 20.20
C GLY A 33 0.53 -16.42 19.58
N PHE A 34 1.57 -15.69 19.97
CA PHE A 34 1.88 -14.37 19.43
C PHE A 34 2.28 -14.43 17.95
N VAL A 35 3.12 -15.41 17.57
CA VAL A 35 3.52 -15.63 16.18
C VAL A 35 2.32 -16.05 15.33
N TRP A 36 1.46 -16.95 15.83
CA TRP A 36 0.28 -17.41 15.09
C TRP A 36 -0.75 -16.29 14.94
N HIS A 37 -1.01 -15.52 15.99
CA HIS A 37 -1.96 -14.41 15.93
C HIS A 37 -1.43 -13.25 15.06
N GLY A 38 -0.13 -12.96 15.13
CA GLY A 38 0.55 -12.02 14.24
C GLY A 38 0.51 -12.47 12.77
N ARG A 39 0.65 -13.78 12.50
CA ARG A 39 0.57 -14.36 11.15
C ARG A 39 -0.87 -14.44 10.63
N ALA A 40 -1.89 -14.52 11.49
CA ALA A 40 -3.29 -14.48 11.10
C ALA A 40 -3.78 -13.06 10.79
N THR A 41 -3.26 -12.05 11.51
CA THR A 41 -3.64 -10.64 11.35
C THR A 41 -2.81 -9.89 10.29
N ARG A 42 -1.54 -10.25 10.08
CA ARG A 42 -0.67 -9.71 9.00
C ARG A 42 -1.27 -9.79 7.60
N PRO A 43 -1.80 -10.92 7.10
CA PRO A 43 -2.24 -11.04 5.71
C PRO A 43 -3.43 -10.12 5.42
N LEU A 44 -4.28 -9.86 6.42
CA LEU A 44 -5.38 -8.90 6.27
C LEU A 44 -4.87 -7.46 6.25
N SER A 45 -3.89 -7.09 7.08
CA SER A 45 -3.32 -5.74 7.08
C SER A 45 -2.58 -5.42 5.77
N ALA A 46 -1.77 -6.35 5.27
CA ALA A 46 -1.01 -6.15 4.04
C ALA A 46 -1.93 -6.16 2.81
N LYS A 47 -2.87 -7.11 2.71
CA LYS A 47 -3.86 -7.12 1.63
C LYS A 47 -4.80 -5.91 1.68
N ARG A 48 -5.19 -5.43 2.87
CA ARG A 48 -6.00 -4.20 3.01
C ARG A 48 -5.20 -2.96 2.67
N ALA A 49 -3.94 -2.87 3.09
CA ALA A 49 -3.04 -1.78 2.71
C ALA A 49 -2.83 -1.75 1.19
N GLN A 50 -2.62 -2.92 0.57
CA GLN A 50 -2.47 -3.04 -0.88
C GLN A 50 -3.78 -2.72 -1.61
N ALA A 51 -4.93 -3.18 -1.11
CA ALA A 51 -6.24 -2.82 -1.68
C ALA A 51 -6.55 -1.33 -1.53
N ALA A 52 -6.16 -0.71 -0.41
CA ALA A 52 -6.28 0.74 -0.22
C ALA A 52 -5.37 1.49 -1.21
N LEU A 53 -4.13 1.07 -1.38
CA LEU A 53 -3.20 1.64 -2.37
C LEU A 53 -3.72 1.54 -3.81
N ILE A 54 -4.32 0.41 -4.20
CA ILE A 54 -4.91 0.25 -5.53
C ILE A 54 -6.11 1.21 -5.72
N ARG A 55 -6.95 1.35 -4.68
CA ARG A 55 -8.08 2.30 -4.71
C ARG A 55 -7.61 3.75 -4.77
N ASP A 56 -6.58 4.11 -4.03
CA ASP A 56 -6.03 5.46 -4.06
C ASP A 56 -5.34 5.76 -5.39
N ARG A 57 -4.62 4.78 -5.97
CA ARG A 57 -4.04 4.92 -7.31
C ARG A 57 -5.12 5.18 -8.36
N SER A 58 -6.19 4.37 -8.38
CA SER A 58 -7.31 4.58 -9.32
C SER A 58 -8.03 5.92 -9.12
N ARG A 59 -8.21 6.38 -7.87
CA ARG A 59 -8.77 7.70 -7.58
C ARG A 59 -7.87 8.84 -8.04
N ASN A 60 -6.57 8.72 -7.82
CA ASN A 60 -5.59 9.70 -8.27
C ASN A 60 -5.56 9.80 -9.79
N LEU A 61 -5.66 8.68 -10.51
CA LEU A 61 -5.77 8.65 -11.97
C LEU A 61 -7.06 9.33 -12.47
N LEU A 62 -8.20 9.08 -11.83
CA LEU A 62 -9.45 9.78 -12.16
C LEU A 62 -9.34 11.29 -11.94
N ARG A 63 -8.70 11.71 -10.85
CA ARG A 63 -8.50 13.13 -10.51
C ARG A 63 -7.48 13.80 -11.45
N ALA A 64 -6.46 13.07 -11.90
CA ALA A 64 -5.54 13.52 -12.93
C ALA A 64 -6.25 13.71 -14.28
N ALA A 65 -7.16 12.81 -14.65
CA ALA A 65 -7.98 12.96 -15.85
C ALA A 65 -8.89 14.21 -15.77
N ASP A 66 -9.52 14.46 -14.63
CA ASP A 66 -10.34 15.67 -14.43
C ASP A 66 -9.51 16.96 -14.56
N MET A 67 -8.31 16.99 -13.99
CA MET A 67 -7.40 18.12 -14.12
C MET A 67 -6.95 18.32 -15.57
N ALA A 68 -6.64 17.24 -16.29
CA ALA A 68 -6.28 17.31 -17.71
C ALA A 68 -7.43 17.86 -18.57
N ILE A 69 -8.67 17.41 -18.34
CA ILE A 69 -9.86 17.93 -19.03
C ILE A 69 -10.07 19.42 -18.70
N ALA A 70 -9.99 19.79 -17.42
CA ALA A 70 -10.15 21.18 -17.00
C ALA A 70 -9.06 22.09 -17.59
N GLU A 71 -7.83 21.59 -17.68
CA GLU A 71 -6.71 22.34 -18.25
C GLU A 71 -6.79 22.46 -19.77
N ALA A 72 -7.22 21.39 -20.46
CA ALA A 72 -7.53 21.46 -21.88
C ALA A 72 -8.66 22.46 -22.16
N ARG A 73 -9.72 22.46 -21.35
CA ARG A 73 -10.80 23.45 -21.43
C ARG A 73 -10.32 24.88 -21.18
N ARG A 74 -9.37 25.09 -20.27
CA ARG A 74 -8.78 26.42 -20.02
C ARG A 74 -7.89 26.90 -21.18
N ARG A 75 -7.22 25.97 -21.87
CA ARG A 75 -6.35 26.29 -23.01
C ARG A 75 -7.14 26.44 -24.32
N ALA A 76 -8.26 25.75 -24.45
CA ALA A 76 -9.15 25.89 -25.58
C ALA A 76 -9.70 27.32 -25.64
N ALA A 77 -9.64 27.93 -26.83
CA ALA A 77 -10.37 29.16 -27.09
C ALA A 77 -11.88 28.91 -26.99
N HIS A 78 -12.67 29.96 -26.78
CA HIS A 78 -14.11 29.87 -26.47
C HIS A 78 -14.95 29.11 -27.52
N ASP A 79 -14.39 28.87 -28.72
CA ASP A 79 -15.04 28.22 -29.87
C ASP A 79 -14.25 27.00 -30.43
N GLU A 80 -13.15 26.58 -29.78
CA GLU A 80 -12.37 25.41 -30.22
C GLU A 80 -12.65 24.19 -29.32
N PRO A 81 -12.81 22.99 -29.89
CA PRO A 81 -13.00 21.78 -29.11
C PRO A 81 -11.75 21.49 -28.27
N ALA A 82 -11.93 21.23 -26.98
CA ALA A 82 -10.82 20.94 -26.08
C ALA A 82 -10.23 19.55 -26.38
N ILE A 83 -9.01 19.49 -26.90
CA ILE A 83 -8.31 18.24 -27.19
C ILE A 83 -7.64 17.73 -25.90
N VAL A 84 -8.05 16.55 -25.43
CA VAL A 84 -7.50 15.90 -24.24
C VAL A 84 -6.88 14.56 -24.63
N THR A 85 -5.56 14.45 -24.47
CA THR A 85 -4.82 13.23 -24.82
C THR A 85 -4.57 12.34 -23.60
N VAL A 86 -4.39 11.04 -23.81
CA VAL A 86 -3.93 10.09 -22.77
C VAL A 86 -2.58 10.52 -22.22
N GLU A 87 -1.71 11.11 -23.05
CA GLU A 87 -0.41 11.64 -22.65
C GLU A 87 -0.53 12.86 -21.70
N ASP A 88 -1.53 13.71 -21.89
CA ASP A 88 -1.81 14.79 -20.94
C ASP A 88 -2.21 14.24 -19.57
N VAL A 89 -3.02 13.17 -19.53
CA VAL A 89 -3.42 12.52 -18.29
C VAL A 89 -2.22 11.87 -17.59
N THR A 90 -1.36 11.16 -18.33
CA THR A 90 -0.15 10.55 -17.74
C THR A 90 0.83 11.61 -17.25
N ARG A 91 0.99 12.72 -17.99
CA ARG A 91 1.83 13.85 -17.58
C ARG A 91 1.32 14.52 -16.30
N VAL A 92 0.01 14.75 -16.18
CA VAL A 92 -0.60 15.29 -14.96
C VAL A 92 -0.47 14.30 -13.80
N ALA A 93 -0.68 13.00 -14.04
CA ALA A 93 -0.52 11.95 -13.03
C ALA A 93 0.92 11.87 -12.50
N CYS A 94 1.91 11.95 -13.39
CA CYS A 94 3.32 11.97 -13.03
C CYS A 94 3.69 13.23 -12.24
N ARG A 95 3.26 14.42 -12.71
CA ARG A 95 3.56 15.70 -12.06
C ARG A 95 2.93 15.85 -10.67
N HIS A 96 1.67 15.46 -10.50
CA HIS A 96 0.93 15.74 -9.26
C HIS A 96 0.89 14.57 -8.26
N TYR A 97 1.05 13.33 -8.71
CA TYR A 97 0.90 12.15 -7.86
C TYR A 97 2.15 11.26 -7.82
N GLY A 98 3.24 11.66 -8.50
CA GLY A 98 4.52 10.94 -8.47
C GLY A 98 4.46 9.54 -9.09
N HIS A 99 3.46 9.28 -9.94
CA HIS A 99 3.36 8.01 -10.64
C HIS A 99 4.39 7.96 -11.78
N LEU A 100 5.55 7.36 -11.50
CA LEU A 100 6.66 7.19 -12.45
C LEU A 100 6.28 6.37 -13.69
N PHE A 101 5.32 5.45 -13.55
CA PHE A 101 4.77 4.66 -14.64
C PHE A 101 3.26 4.51 -14.47
N VAL A 102 2.52 5.11 -15.39
CA VAL A 102 1.09 4.84 -15.58
C VAL A 102 0.98 4.12 -16.91
N GLU A 103 0.41 2.91 -16.91
CA GLU A 103 0.20 2.21 -18.17
C GLU A 103 -0.80 2.99 -19.02
N ARG A 104 -0.49 3.11 -20.31
CA ARG A 104 -1.30 3.87 -21.26
C ARG A 104 -2.75 3.39 -21.28
N GLU A 105 -2.97 2.09 -21.10
CA GLU A 105 -4.30 1.48 -21.02
C GLU A 105 -5.08 1.93 -19.77
N GLU A 106 -4.43 1.98 -18.60
CA GLU A 106 -5.07 2.46 -17.37
C GLU A 106 -5.44 3.95 -17.48
N ALA A 107 -4.55 4.76 -18.05
CA ALA A 107 -4.80 6.17 -18.30
C ALA A 107 -5.94 6.38 -19.33
N ALA A 108 -5.95 5.59 -20.42
CA ALA A 108 -7.02 5.61 -21.41
C ALA A 108 -8.37 5.21 -20.80
N ALA A 109 -8.41 4.15 -19.99
CA ALA A 109 -9.63 3.71 -19.32
C ALA A 109 -10.17 4.76 -18.33
N ALA A 110 -9.28 5.42 -17.57
CA ALA A 110 -9.66 6.51 -16.69
C ALA A 110 -10.22 7.72 -17.46
N LEU A 111 -9.56 8.08 -18.58
CA LEU A 111 -10.00 9.16 -19.46
C LEU A 111 -11.36 8.85 -20.11
N ARG A 112 -11.56 7.64 -20.64
CA ARG A 112 -12.86 7.18 -21.20
C ARG A 112 -14.00 7.33 -20.18
N ARG A 113 -13.81 6.83 -18.95
CA ARG A 113 -14.83 6.92 -17.89
C ARG A 113 -15.21 8.36 -17.58
N ARG A 114 -14.23 9.26 -17.49
CA ARG A 114 -14.51 10.68 -17.19
C ARG A 114 -15.09 11.42 -18.37
N TYR A 115 -14.62 11.12 -19.58
CA TYR A 115 -15.14 11.67 -20.81
C TYR A 115 -16.63 11.35 -20.99
N GLU A 116 -17.04 10.10 -20.72
CA GLU A 116 -18.45 9.68 -20.73
C GLU A 116 -19.24 10.33 -19.59
N ALA A 117 -18.72 10.31 -18.37
CA ALA A 117 -19.41 10.87 -17.20
C ALA A 117 -19.61 12.39 -17.28
N ALA A 118 -18.68 13.11 -17.88
CA ALA A 118 -18.74 14.57 -18.05
C ALA A 118 -19.53 14.99 -19.30
N GLY A 119 -20.05 14.04 -20.10
CA GLY A 119 -20.77 14.36 -21.33
C GLY A 119 -19.92 15.12 -22.35
N CYS A 120 -18.59 14.98 -22.30
CA CYS A 120 -17.64 15.80 -23.06
C CYS A 120 -17.62 15.54 -24.58
N ARG A 121 -18.51 14.67 -25.09
CA ARG A 121 -18.68 14.42 -26.53
C ARG A 121 -19.05 15.65 -27.36
N VAL A 122 -19.58 16.69 -26.73
CA VAL A 122 -20.06 17.91 -27.40
C VAL A 122 -18.95 18.96 -27.56
N ASP A 123 -18.03 19.02 -26.59
CA ASP A 123 -17.06 20.14 -26.45
C ASP A 123 -15.59 19.70 -26.44
N CYS A 124 -15.30 18.39 -26.44
CA CYS A 124 -13.95 17.86 -26.27
C CYS A 124 -13.66 16.69 -27.23
N MET A 125 -12.41 16.56 -27.68
CA MET A 125 -11.92 15.40 -28.43
C MET A 125 -10.89 14.64 -27.59
N THR A 126 -10.84 13.30 -27.74
CA THR A 126 -9.87 12.46 -27.03
C THR A 126 -9.32 11.35 -27.91
N ASP A 127 -8.02 11.06 -27.74
CA ASP A 127 -7.32 9.92 -28.34
C ASP A 127 -7.55 8.60 -27.57
N ALA A 128 -8.29 8.63 -26.47
CA ALA A 128 -8.46 7.47 -25.61
C ALA A 128 -9.12 6.27 -26.30
N PHE A 129 -9.82 6.45 -27.43
CA PHE A 129 -10.51 5.39 -28.16
C PHE A 129 -9.71 4.83 -29.37
N ASN A 130 -8.52 5.38 -29.62
CA ASN A 130 -7.62 4.97 -30.70
C ASN A 130 -6.50 4.07 -30.15
#